data_AF-A0A7W0P8A3-F1
#
_entry.id   AF-A0A7W0P8A3-F1
#
_cell.length_a   1.000
_cell.length_b   1.000
_cell.length_c   1.000
_cell.angle_alpha   90.00
_cell.angle_beta   90.00
_cell.angle_gamma   90.00
#
_symmetry.space_group_name_H-M   'P 1'
#
loop_
_entity.id
_entity.type
_entity.pdbx_description
1 polymer ?
#
loop_
_entity_poly.entity_id
_entity_poly.type
_entity_poly.pdbx_seq_one_letter_code
_entity_poly.pdbx_strand_id
1 'polypeptide(L)'
;MTEDLYAVISARGAPRPLRLDLYVSEVRELEHRVAAGSLIEPASSPNAMAVGAMFWQSNVIEPFSSQGPTIDNRLKPDITGFDSVSSATDGNFSRCGGSGFVGTSAATPHVAGAAALVKQANPTFGPAQLQAAMEAGAADVGIAGKDNEWGAGKLTLGGAPAPPSPPSALPPSPPPPPPPPSPPAPPPPPSSPPPPLSPPPPSPPPPAPAPPPAPQAPPATCVAPSVVGRTLGAAKQAISLRNCSVGRITKTTSKRVKMGRVVAQLPRPGARLAKGGKIHLLVGRGPARP
;
A
#
# COMPACT_ATOMS: atom_id res chain seq x y z
N MET A 1 -19.01 -26.29 2.30
CA MET A 1 -17.85 -26.79 3.04
C MET A 1 -16.75 -25.77 2.82
N THR A 2 -16.31 -25.09 3.87
CA THR A 2 -15.16 -24.18 3.80
C THR A 2 -13.90 -25.04 3.87
N GLU A 3 -13.12 -25.05 2.80
CA GLU A 3 -11.80 -25.68 2.78
C GLU A 3 -10.79 -24.63 3.20
N ASP A 4 -10.14 -24.84 4.36
CA ASP A 4 -9.08 -23.97 4.82
C ASP A 4 -7.77 -24.36 4.13
N LEU A 5 -7.24 -23.45 3.31
CA LEU A 5 -5.93 -23.59 2.67
C LEU A 5 -4.87 -22.88 3.49
N TYR A 6 -3.85 -23.64 3.92
CA TYR A 6 -2.74 -23.10 4.71
C TYR A 6 -1.46 -23.07 3.85
N ALA A 7 -0.82 -21.91 3.78
CA ALA A 7 0.52 -21.75 3.22
C ALA A 7 1.49 -21.33 4.33
N VAL A 8 2.46 -22.18 4.65
CA VAL A 8 3.49 -21.88 5.66
C VAL A 8 4.77 -21.47 4.95
N ILE A 9 5.23 -20.25 5.22
CA ILE A 9 6.44 -19.70 4.60
C ILE A 9 7.49 -19.47 5.69
N SER A 10 8.64 -20.10 5.54
CA SER A 10 9.75 -20.01 6.49
C SER A 10 11.00 -19.54 5.77
N ALA A 11 11.62 -18.47 6.28
CA ALA A 11 12.94 -18.01 5.85
C ALA A 11 14.02 -18.58 6.78
N ARG A 12 14.94 -19.39 6.24
CA ARG A 12 16.13 -19.86 6.97
C ARG A 12 17.39 -19.19 6.41
N GLY A 13 18.27 -18.75 7.31
CA GLY A 13 19.59 -18.21 6.93
C GLY A 13 19.56 -16.87 6.20
N ALA A 14 18.46 -16.10 6.28
CA ALA A 14 18.36 -14.80 5.63
C ALA A 14 19.31 -13.78 6.30
N PRO A 15 20.36 -13.29 5.62
CA PRO A 15 21.31 -12.34 6.20
C PRO A 15 20.75 -10.91 6.27
N ARG A 16 19.58 -10.68 5.67
CA ARG A 16 18.85 -9.40 5.64
C ARG A 16 17.34 -9.66 5.70
N PRO A 17 16.54 -8.65 6.08
CA PRO A 17 15.08 -8.75 5.98
C PRO A 17 14.66 -9.12 4.56
N LEU A 18 13.82 -10.13 4.44
CA LEU A 18 13.19 -10.52 3.18
C LEU A 18 11.79 -9.91 3.15
N ARG A 19 11.42 -9.34 2.01
CA ARG A 19 10.05 -8.95 1.71
C ARG A 19 9.46 -10.07 0.86
N LEU A 20 8.30 -10.56 1.27
CA LEU A 20 7.47 -11.46 0.49
C LEU A 20 6.17 -10.72 0.21
N ASP A 21 5.86 -10.55 -1.06
CA ASP A 21 4.56 -10.06 -1.50
C ASP A 21 3.74 -11.28 -1.92
N LEU A 22 2.69 -11.58 -1.15
CA LEU A 22 1.76 -12.67 -1.44
C LEU A 22 0.45 -12.05 -1.94
N TYR A 23 0.13 -12.31 -3.19
CA TYR A 23 -1.14 -11.91 -3.79
C TYR A 23 -2.05 -13.12 -3.84
N VAL A 24 -3.24 -12.95 -3.28
CA VAL A 24 -4.25 -14.01 -3.26
C VAL A 24 -5.52 -13.42 -3.83
N SER A 25 -6.00 -13.99 -4.93
CA SER A 25 -7.32 -13.73 -5.49
C SER A 25 -8.34 -14.68 -4.87
N GLU A 26 -9.60 -14.25 -4.76
CA GLU A 26 -10.74 -15.10 -4.36
C GLU A 26 -10.75 -15.63 -2.92
N VAL A 27 -9.86 -15.17 -2.04
CA VAL A 27 -9.98 -15.41 -0.59
C VAL A 27 -10.85 -14.33 0.05
N ARG A 28 -11.80 -14.78 0.89
CA ARG A 28 -12.70 -13.88 1.61
C ARG A 28 -11.99 -13.06 2.68
N GLU A 29 -11.06 -13.66 3.42
CA GLU A 29 -10.25 -12.97 4.42
C GLU A 29 -8.85 -13.59 4.57
N LEU A 30 -7.88 -12.74 4.88
CA LEU A 30 -6.54 -13.15 5.32
C LEU A 30 -6.46 -12.91 6.82
N GLU A 31 -6.09 -13.94 7.59
CA GLU A 31 -5.83 -13.80 9.05
C GLU A 31 -4.79 -12.72 9.34
N HIS A 32 -3.83 -12.55 8.42
CA HIS A 32 -2.81 -11.52 8.49
C HIS A 32 -2.81 -10.69 7.22
N ARG A 33 -3.40 -9.49 7.31
CA ARG A 33 -3.40 -8.51 6.24
C ARG A 33 -2.45 -7.35 6.57
N VAL A 34 -1.58 -7.03 5.61
CA VAL A 34 -0.64 -5.91 5.71
C VAL A 34 -1.01 -4.90 4.64
N ALA A 35 -1.56 -3.75 5.05
CA ALA A 35 -1.94 -2.69 4.11
C ALA A 35 -0.70 -1.99 3.52
N ALA A 36 0.35 -1.78 4.32
CA ALA A 36 1.57 -1.13 3.86
C ALA A 36 2.25 -1.94 2.74
N GLY A 37 2.44 -1.30 1.59
CA GLY A 37 3.05 -1.90 0.41
C GLY A 37 2.15 -2.84 -0.38
N SER A 38 0.83 -2.78 -0.18
CA SER A 38 -0.16 -3.67 -0.83
C SER A 38 -0.73 -3.15 -2.15
N LEU A 39 -0.19 -2.05 -2.69
CA LEU A 39 -0.53 -1.63 -4.05
C LEU A 39 0.00 -2.63 -5.08
N ILE A 40 -0.78 -2.82 -6.14
CA ILE A 40 -0.44 -3.66 -7.27
C ILE A 40 -0.36 -2.85 -8.55
N GLU A 41 0.26 -3.42 -9.57
CA GLU A 41 0.11 -2.90 -10.92
C GLU A 41 -1.37 -2.98 -11.36
N PRO A 42 -1.90 -1.95 -12.05
CA PRO A 42 -1.19 -0.77 -12.55
C PRO A 42 -1.11 0.40 -11.55
N ALA A 43 -1.71 0.31 -10.36
CA ALA A 43 -1.76 1.42 -9.39
C ALA A 43 -0.38 1.80 -8.83
N SER A 44 0.58 0.88 -8.78
CA SER A 44 1.97 1.21 -8.43
C SER A 44 2.73 1.94 -9.53
N SER A 45 2.24 2.03 -10.76
CA SER A 45 2.90 2.74 -11.86
C SER A 45 3.11 4.24 -11.53
N PRO A 46 4.26 4.83 -11.91
CA PRO A 46 4.48 6.27 -11.75
C PRO A 46 3.59 7.11 -12.67
N ASN A 47 3.05 6.50 -13.74
CA ASN A 47 2.25 7.18 -14.76
C ASN A 47 0.75 6.96 -14.60
N ALA A 48 0.32 6.19 -13.59
CA ALA A 48 -1.09 6.00 -13.26
C ALA A 48 -1.43 6.77 -12.00
N MET A 49 -2.55 7.50 -12.01
CA MET A 49 -3.07 8.12 -10.79
C MET A 49 -3.79 7.04 -9.96
N ALA A 50 -3.21 6.67 -8.83
CA ALA A 50 -3.76 5.64 -7.94
C ALA A 50 -4.75 6.25 -6.95
N VAL A 51 -5.85 5.55 -6.73
CA VAL A 51 -6.96 6.02 -5.91
C VAL A 51 -7.18 5.10 -4.72
N GLY A 52 -7.01 5.64 -3.51
CA GLY A 52 -7.44 5.01 -2.26
C GLY A 52 -8.95 5.10 -2.08
N ALA A 53 -9.51 4.28 -1.18
CA ALA A 53 -10.94 4.27 -0.87
C ALA A 53 -11.17 4.70 0.58
N MET A 54 -12.17 5.56 0.79
CA MET A 54 -12.60 5.99 2.12
C MET A 54 -14.12 5.98 2.27
N PHE A 55 -14.57 5.86 3.52
CA PHE A 55 -15.95 6.11 3.91
C PHE A 55 -16.29 7.59 3.83
N TRP A 56 -17.22 7.96 2.94
CA TRP A 56 -17.57 9.36 2.70
C TRP A 56 -18.13 10.10 3.93
N GLN A 57 -18.82 9.39 4.84
CA GLN A 57 -19.47 10.00 6.01
C GLN A 57 -18.51 10.28 7.18
N SER A 58 -17.46 9.49 7.34
CA SER A 58 -16.65 9.46 8.57
C SER A 58 -15.20 9.90 8.38
N ASN A 59 -14.74 10.15 7.15
CA ASN A 59 -13.32 10.40 6.85
C ASN A 59 -12.41 9.30 7.41
N VAL A 60 -12.84 8.04 7.26
CA VAL A 60 -12.06 6.87 7.65
C VAL A 60 -11.67 6.12 6.37
N ILE A 61 -10.39 5.77 6.25
CA ILE A 61 -9.89 4.96 5.14
C ILE A 61 -10.54 3.57 5.21
N GLU A 62 -10.90 3.03 4.05
CA GLU A 62 -11.43 1.67 4.00
C GLU A 62 -10.36 0.69 4.45
N PRO A 63 -10.68 -0.30 5.30
CA PRO A 63 -9.70 -1.29 5.72
C PRO A 63 -9.11 -1.97 4.49
N PHE A 64 -9.91 -2.30 3.48
CA PHE A 64 -9.45 -2.95 2.25
C PHE A 64 -8.60 -2.05 1.33
N SER A 65 -8.55 -0.74 1.53
CA SER A 65 -7.78 0.18 0.67
C SER A 65 -6.29 -0.16 0.73
N SER A 66 -5.68 -0.38 -0.44
CA SER A 66 -4.24 -0.62 -0.53
C SER A 66 -3.46 0.64 -0.16
N GLN A 67 -2.32 0.44 0.51
CA GLN A 67 -1.45 1.52 0.96
C GLN A 67 -0.04 1.35 0.40
N GLY A 68 0.65 2.48 0.26
CA GLY A 68 2.06 2.54 -0.10
C GLY A 68 2.98 2.06 1.02
N PRO A 69 4.30 2.20 0.81
CA PRO A 69 4.91 2.67 -0.42
C PRO A 69 4.93 1.60 -1.51
N THR A 70 5.17 1.99 -2.76
CA THR A 70 5.46 1.02 -3.84
C THR A 70 6.76 0.24 -3.54
N ILE A 71 7.03 -0.82 -4.32
CA ILE A 71 8.25 -1.63 -4.14
C ILE A 71 9.54 -0.81 -4.32
N ASP A 72 9.48 0.27 -5.10
CA ASP A 72 10.54 1.25 -5.32
C ASP A 72 10.40 2.52 -4.44
N ASN A 73 9.63 2.43 -3.34
CA ASN A 73 9.50 3.45 -2.29
C ASN A 73 8.78 4.76 -2.67
N ARG A 74 7.97 4.78 -3.74
CA ARG A 74 7.15 5.96 -4.06
C ARG A 74 5.92 6.02 -3.16
N LEU A 75 5.50 7.24 -2.85
CA LEU A 75 4.24 7.51 -2.15
C LEU A 75 3.07 7.23 -3.07
N LYS A 76 2.19 6.34 -2.63
CA LYS A 76 0.93 5.95 -3.26
C LYS A 76 -0.06 5.56 -2.14
N PRO A 77 -1.38 5.70 -2.32
CA PRO A 77 -2.07 6.23 -3.51
C PRO A 77 -1.76 7.71 -3.75
N ASP A 78 -2.18 8.26 -4.89
CA ASP A 78 -1.99 9.68 -5.18
C ASP A 78 -3.04 10.54 -4.48
N ILE A 79 -4.27 10.04 -4.38
CA ILE A 79 -5.42 10.68 -3.75
C ILE A 79 -6.37 9.60 -3.22
N THR A 80 -7.29 9.98 -2.35
CA THR A 80 -8.34 9.09 -1.85
C THR A 80 -9.72 9.56 -2.28
N GLY A 81 -10.51 8.64 -2.84
CA GLY A 81 -11.87 8.87 -3.32
C GLY A 81 -12.93 8.16 -2.47
N PHE A 82 -14.19 8.37 -2.82
CA PHE A 82 -15.33 7.89 -2.03
C PHE A 82 -15.71 6.45 -2.37
N ASP A 83 -15.83 5.63 -1.33
CA ASP A 83 -16.40 4.29 -1.40
C ASP A 83 -17.88 4.28 -0.98
N SER A 84 -18.57 3.18 -1.31
CA SER A 84 -19.94 2.89 -0.90
C SER A 84 -20.86 4.02 -1.37
N VAL A 85 -21.03 4.09 -2.68
CA VAL A 85 -21.69 5.21 -3.38
C VAL A 85 -22.91 4.71 -4.15
N SER A 86 -23.93 5.55 -4.27
CA SER A 86 -25.10 5.22 -5.10
C SER A 86 -24.69 5.12 -6.57
N SER A 87 -25.15 4.07 -7.25
CA SER A 87 -24.95 3.91 -8.69
C SER A 87 -26.25 3.42 -9.34
N ALA A 88 -26.41 3.62 -10.65
CA ALA A 88 -27.57 3.11 -11.38
C ALA A 88 -27.63 1.57 -11.40
N THR A 89 -26.47 0.90 -11.25
CA THR A 89 -26.32 -0.56 -11.36
C THR A 89 -26.39 -1.24 -10.00
N ASP A 90 -25.75 -0.66 -8.99
CA ASP A 90 -25.61 -1.23 -7.64
C ASP A 90 -26.63 -0.64 -6.65
N GLY A 91 -27.49 0.25 -7.14
CA GLY A 91 -28.57 0.87 -6.39
C GLY A 91 -28.09 1.98 -5.45
N ASN A 92 -28.99 2.38 -4.56
CA ASN A 92 -28.73 3.45 -3.63
C ASN A 92 -27.81 3.00 -2.49
N PHE A 93 -26.84 3.86 -2.17
CA PHE A 93 -26.17 3.81 -0.89
C PHE A 93 -27.16 4.02 0.25
N SER A 94 -27.06 3.18 1.27
CA SER A 94 -27.82 3.31 2.52
C SER A 94 -26.91 3.36 3.75
N ARG A 95 -25.76 2.68 3.69
CA ARG A 95 -24.75 2.62 4.74
C ARG A 95 -23.39 2.21 4.19
N CYS A 96 -22.36 2.65 4.88
CA CYS A 96 -20.96 2.26 4.66
C CYS A 96 -20.76 0.74 4.76
N GLY A 97 -19.92 0.19 3.88
CA GLY A 97 -19.39 -1.18 4.01
C GLY A 97 -20.35 -2.30 3.61
N GLY A 98 -21.39 -2.01 2.83
CA GLY A 98 -22.30 -3.08 2.37
C GLY A 98 -23.52 -2.66 1.57
N SER A 99 -23.53 -1.46 0.98
CA SER A 99 -24.61 -1.04 0.06
C SER A 99 -24.08 -0.05 -0.99
N GLY A 100 -24.73 -0.02 -2.15
CA GLY A 100 -24.23 0.72 -3.31
C GLY A 100 -23.01 0.05 -3.94
N PHE A 101 -22.27 0.81 -4.73
CA PHE A 101 -21.02 0.35 -5.35
C PHE A 101 -19.85 0.50 -4.37
N VAL A 102 -19.15 -0.61 -4.13
CA VAL A 102 -18.12 -0.73 -3.08
C VAL A 102 -16.76 -1.13 -3.68
N GLY A 103 -15.67 -0.68 -3.06
CA GLY A 103 -14.29 -0.91 -3.41
C GLY A 103 -13.53 0.36 -3.81
N THR A 104 -12.21 0.22 -3.93
CA THR A 104 -11.40 1.19 -4.69
C THR A 104 -11.88 1.31 -6.14
N SER A 105 -12.55 0.28 -6.67
CA SER A 105 -13.31 0.29 -7.92
C SER A 105 -14.44 1.32 -7.95
N ALA A 106 -15.03 1.68 -6.81
CA ALA A 106 -16.05 2.73 -6.69
C ALA A 106 -15.43 4.13 -6.50
N ALA A 107 -14.33 4.20 -5.75
CA ALA A 107 -13.56 5.44 -5.56
C ALA A 107 -12.88 5.92 -6.85
N THR A 108 -12.36 5.01 -7.66
CA THR A 108 -11.65 5.31 -8.91
C THR A 108 -12.49 6.12 -9.92
N PRO A 109 -13.71 5.69 -10.31
CA PRO A 109 -14.54 6.46 -11.23
C PRO A 109 -15.03 7.79 -10.63
N HIS A 110 -15.14 7.91 -9.31
CA HIS A 110 -15.41 9.21 -8.67
C HIS A 110 -14.27 10.20 -8.91
N VAL A 111 -13.02 9.78 -8.67
CA VAL A 111 -11.85 10.61 -8.96
C VAL A 111 -11.71 10.86 -10.46
N ALA A 112 -12.00 9.88 -11.32
CA ALA A 112 -11.96 10.05 -12.76
C ALA A 112 -12.99 11.09 -13.26
N GLY A 113 -14.21 11.06 -12.75
CA GLY A 113 -15.24 12.07 -13.06
C GLY A 113 -14.84 13.46 -12.59
N ALA A 114 -14.26 13.57 -11.40
CA ALA A 114 -13.71 14.82 -10.90
C ALA A 114 -12.53 15.34 -11.76
N ALA A 115 -11.63 14.45 -12.16
CA ALA A 115 -10.53 14.78 -13.07
C ALA A 115 -11.04 15.24 -14.43
N ALA A 116 -12.14 14.67 -14.94
CA ALA A 116 -12.78 15.11 -16.17
C ALA A 116 -13.32 16.55 -16.05
N LEU A 117 -13.93 16.91 -14.91
CA LEU A 117 -14.37 18.29 -14.64
C LEU A 117 -13.19 19.27 -14.58
N VAL A 118 -12.11 18.90 -13.89
CA VAL A 118 -10.90 19.73 -13.83
C VAL A 118 -10.27 19.89 -15.21
N LYS A 119 -10.24 18.83 -16.02
CA LYS A 119 -9.76 18.84 -17.41
C LYS A 119 -10.66 19.66 -18.32
N GLN A 120 -11.99 19.64 -18.12
CA GLN A 120 -12.93 20.48 -18.86
C GLN A 120 -12.71 21.96 -18.55
N ALA A 121 -12.48 22.31 -17.28
CA ALA A 121 -12.15 23.68 -16.88
C ALA A 121 -10.75 24.11 -17.34
N ASN A 122 -9.84 23.15 -17.54
CA ASN A 122 -8.46 23.39 -17.96
C ASN A 122 -8.07 22.52 -19.19
N PRO A 123 -8.61 22.80 -20.39
CA PRO A 123 -8.45 21.93 -21.56
C PRO A 123 -7.00 21.68 -21.98
N THR A 124 -6.07 22.57 -21.61
CA THR A 124 -4.65 22.47 -21.96
C THR A 124 -3.84 21.57 -21.02
N PHE A 125 -4.39 21.13 -19.88
CA PHE A 125 -3.63 20.31 -18.92
C PHE A 125 -3.21 18.96 -19.49
N GLY A 126 -1.91 18.67 -19.50
CA GLY A 126 -1.42 17.30 -19.69
C GLY A 126 -1.73 16.41 -18.47
N PRO A 127 -1.50 15.08 -18.56
CA PRO A 127 -1.78 14.15 -17.46
C PRO A 127 -1.11 14.53 -16.13
N ALA A 128 0.17 14.92 -16.16
CA ALA A 128 0.91 15.31 -14.96
C ALA A 128 0.37 16.61 -14.32
N GLN A 129 -0.04 17.59 -15.14
CA GLN A 129 -0.63 18.84 -14.66
C GLN A 129 -2.01 18.58 -14.06
N LEU A 130 -2.80 17.71 -14.68
CA LEU A 130 -4.10 17.30 -14.17
C LEU A 130 -3.96 16.58 -12.82
N GLN A 131 -3.05 15.62 -12.71
CA GLN A 131 -2.77 14.94 -11.45
C GLN A 131 -2.32 15.92 -10.36
N ALA A 132 -1.37 16.82 -10.67
CA ALA A 132 -0.91 17.81 -9.72
C ALA A 132 -2.03 18.75 -9.25
N ALA A 133 -2.93 19.17 -10.14
CA ALA A 133 -4.09 19.99 -9.80
C ALA A 133 -5.07 19.24 -8.89
N MET A 134 -5.31 17.95 -9.16
CA MET A 134 -6.17 17.10 -8.33
C MET A 134 -5.56 16.89 -6.94
N GLU A 135 -4.25 16.62 -6.84
CA GLU A 135 -3.55 16.45 -5.58
C GLU A 135 -3.52 17.76 -4.77
N ALA A 136 -3.29 18.90 -5.41
CA ALA A 136 -3.29 20.22 -4.76
C ALA A 136 -4.68 20.65 -4.26
N GLY A 137 -5.75 20.19 -4.93
CA GLY A 137 -7.13 20.46 -4.54
C GLY A 137 -7.68 19.50 -3.48
N ALA A 138 -6.96 18.42 -3.16
CA ALA A 138 -7.39 17.45 -2.17
C ALA A 138 -7.41 18.07 -0.76
N ALA A 139 -8.40 17.68 0.04
CA ALA A 139 -8.43 18.02 1.45
C ALA A 139 -7.51 17.08 2.22
N ASP A 140 -6.46 17.62 2.82
CA ASP A 140 -5.52 16.85 3.63
C ASP A 140 -6.23 16.22 4.84
N VAL A 141 -6.06 14.91 5.01
CA VAL A 141 -6.69 14.10 6.05
C VAL A 141 -5.65 13.12 6.57
N GLY A 142 -5.57 12.96 7.89
CA GLY A 142 -4.59 12.08 8.51
C GLY A 142 -3.30 12.82 8.86
N ILE A 143 -2.16 12.29 8.41
CA ILE A 143 -0.85 12.92 8.63
C ILE A 143 -0.71 14.07 7.64
N ALA A 144 -0.25 15.23 8.10
CA ALA A 144 -0.10 16.38 7.23
C ALA A 144 0.82 16.10 6.03
N GLY A 145 0.33 16.40 4.83
CA GLY A 145 1.02 16.22 3.55
C GLY A 145 0.82 14.83 2.93
N LYS A 146 1.37 14.64 1.72
CA LYS A 146 1.21 13.39 0.97
C LYS A 146 1.80 12.21 1.73
N ASP A 147 1.00 11.18 1.96
CA ASP A 147 1.41 9.97 2.68
C ASP A 147 1.04 8.66 1.95
N ASN A 148 1.35 7.52 2.56
CA ASN A 148 1.10 6.19 1.96
C ASN A 148 -0.32 5.66 2.20
N GLU A 149 -1.13 6.33 2.99
CA GLU A 149 -2.47 5.92 3.39
C GLU A 149 -3.55 6.70 2.64
N TRP A 150 -3.43 8.03 2.62
CA TRP A 150 -4.37 8.97 2.03
C TRP A 150 -3.90 9.58 0.71
N GLY A 151 -2.63 9.37 0.34
CA GLY A 151 -2.03 10.13 -0.75
C GLY A 151 -2.04 11.62 -0.39
N ALA A 152 -2.40 12.48 -1.34
CA ALA A 152 -2.55 13.91 -1.11
C ALA A 152 -3.79 14.28 -0.26
N GLY A 153 -4.63 13.30 0.08
CA GLY A 153 -5.81 13.48 0.90
C GLY A 153 -7.10 13.12 0.17
N LYS A 154 -8.22 13.56 0.75
CA LYS A 154 -9.57 13.31 0.25
C LYS A 154 -9.87 14.18 -0.97
N LEU A 155 -10.38 13.55 -2.03
CA LEU A 155 -10.91 14.23 -3.22
C LEU A 155 -11.84 15.39 -2.83
N THR A 156 -11.49 16.59 -3.29
CA THR A 156 -12.28 17.80 -3.07
C THR A 156 -12.19 18.68 -4.32
N LEU A 157 -13.33 19.16 -4.82
CA LEU A 157 -13.41 20.10 -5.95
C LEU A 157 -13.81 21.52 -5.51
N GLY A 158 -13.94 21.74 -4.19
CA GLY A 158 -14.55 22.95 -3.63
C GLY A 158 -16.08 22.92 -3.69
N GLY A 159 -16.71 24.03 -3.31
CA GLY A 159 -18.15 24.20 -3.48
C GLY A 159 -18.49 24.26 -4.97
N ALA A 160 -19.55 23.55 -5.37
CA ALA A 160 -20.08 23.72 -6.72
C ALA A 160 -20.35 25.21 -6.96
N PRO A 161 -19.92 25.79 -8.10
CA PRO A 161 -20.48 27.07 -8.51
C PRO A 161 -22.01 26.93 -8.49
N ALA A 162 -22.71 27.96 -8.02
CA ALA A 162 -24.17 27.97 -8.04
C ALA A 162 -24.63 27.45 -9.41
N PRO A 163 -25.57 26.48 -9.45
CA PRO A 163 -25.95 25.86 -10.71
C PRO A 163 -26.24 26.99 -11.70
N PRO A 164 -25.64 26.98 -12.91
CA PRO A 164 -26.03 27.94 -13.92
C PRO A 164 -27.54 27.85 -14.05
N SER A 165 -28.22 29.00 -14.06
CA SER A 165 -29.66 29.05 -14.31
C SER A 165 -29.94 28.13 -15.49
N PRO A 166 -30.89 27.17 -15.38
CA PRO A 166 -31.08 26.19 -16.43
C PRO A 166 -31.22 26.93 -17.76
N PRO A 167 -30.46 26.56 -18.81
CA PRO A 167 -30.70 27.13 -20.12
C PRO A 167 -32.17 26.90 -20.43
N SER A 168 -32.88 27.95 -20.87
CA SER A 168 -34.25 27.84 -21.39
C SER A 168 -34.31 26.58 -22.24
N ALA A 169 -35.20 25.67 -21.83
CA ALA A 169 -35.25 24.28 -22.24
C ALA A 169 -34.69 24.05 -23.66
N LEU A 170 -33.71 23.15 -23.78
CA LEU A 170 -33.41 22.55 -25.07
C LEU A 170 -34.73 22.07 -25.68
N PRO A 171 -35.00 22.35 -26.97
CA PRO A 171 -36.20 21.84 -27.62
C PRO A 171 -36.26 20.32 -27.43
N PRO A 172 -37.45 19.73 -27.18
CA PRO A 172 -37.57 18.30 -26.93
C PRO A 172 -36.94 17.52 -28.08
N SER A 173 -36.06 16.59 -27.75
CA SER A 173 -35.50 15.65 -28.72
C SER A 173 -36.65 14.97 -29.47
N PRO A 174 -36.57 14.82 -30.81
CA PRO A 174 -37.58 14.07 -31.56
C PRO A 174 -37.66 12.63 -31.02
N PRO A 175 -38.85 12.01 -31.04
CA PRO A 175 -39.01 10.64 -30.58
C PRO A 175 -38.08 9.72 -31.39
N PRO A 176 -37.48 8.69 -30.75
CA PRO A 176 -36.67 7.73 -31.48
C PRO A 176 -37.51 7.04 -32.58
N PRO A 177 -36.94 6.74 -33.75
CA PRO A 177 -37.64 5.99 -34.78
C PRO A 177 -38.05 4.61 -34.23
N PRO A 178 -39.15 4.02 -34.73
CA PRO A 178 -39.54 2.67 -34.33
C PRO A 178 -38.42 1.69 -34.65
N PRO A 179 -38.19 0.67 -33.78
CA PRO A 179 -37.18 -0.33 -34.05
C PRO A 179 -37.51 -1.06 -35.38
N PRO A 180 -36.49 -1.38 -36.20
CA PRO A 180 -36.71 -2.17 -37.40
C PRO A 180 -37.32 -3.53 -37.04
N PRO A 181 -38.11 -4.15 -37.94
CA PRO A 181 -38.63 -5.49 -37.70
C PRO A 181 -37.46 -6.47 -37.47
N SER A 182 -37.61 -7.32 -36.44
CA SER A 182 -36.62 -8.34 -36.13
C SER A 182 -36.36 -9.21 -37.37
N PRO A 183 -35.10 -9.40 -37.79
CA PRO A 183 -34.80 -10.31 -38.89
C PRO A 183 -35.27 -11.74 -38.53
N PRO A 184 -35.65 -12.56 -39.53
CA PRO A 184 -35.97 -13.96 -39.29
C PRO A 184 -34.78 -14.67 -38.63
N ALA A 185 -35.07 -15.55 -37.69
CA ALA A 185 -34.04 -16.31 -36.99
C ALA A 185 -33.13 -17.03 -38.00
N PRO A 186 -31.80 -16.93 -37.88
CA PRO A 186 -30.89 -17.67 -38.74
C PRO A 186 -31.13 -19.18 -38.55
N PRO A 187 -30.93 -20.00 -39.60
CA PRO A 187 -30.97 -21.45 -39.44
C PRO A 187 -29.93 -21.88 -38.38
N PRO A 188 -30.20 -22.98 -37.64
CA PRO A 188 -29.23 -23.47 -36.66
C PRO A 188 -27.89 -23.74 -37.35
N PRO A 189 -26.76 -23.31 -36.75
CA PRO A 189 -25.45 -23.58 -37.32
C PRO A 189 -25.24 -25.10 -37.45
N PRO A 190 -24.54 -25.57 -38.51
CA PRO A 190 -24.14 -26.96 -38.57
C PRO A 190 -23.31 -27.30 -37.33
N SER A 191 -23.50 -28.51 -36.80
CA SER A 191 -22.74 -29.01 -35.66
C SER A 191 -21.23 -28.90 -35.97
N SER A 192 -20.54 -28.10 -35.16
CA SER A 192 -19.11 -27.86 -35.30
C SER A 192 -18.34 -29.18 -35.22
N PRO A 193 -17.39 -29.45 -36.14
CA PRO A 193 -16.51 -30.61 -36.02
C PRO A 193 -15.70 -30.51 -34.73
N PRO A 194 -15.29 -31.65 -34.13
CA PRO A 194 -14.47 -31.63 -32.93
C PRO A 194 -13.19 -30.83 -33.20
N PRO A 195 -12.71 -30.01 -32.24
CA PRO A 195 -11.50 -29.23 -32.42
C PRO A 195 -10.32 -30.19 -32.69
N PRO A 196 -9.38 -29.81 -33.58
CA PRO A 196 -8.16 -30.58 -33.75
C PRO A 196 -7.42 -30.66 -32.41
N LEU A 197 -6.87 -31.84 -32.10
CA LEU A 197 -6.04 -32.02 -30.91
C LEU A 197 -4.89 -31.00 -30.95
N SER A 198 -4.76 -30.23 -29.87
CA SER A 198 -3.70 -29.23 -29.72
C SER A 198 -2.33 -29.88 -29.94
N PRO A 199 -1.43 -29.28 -30.73
CA PRO A 199 -0.05 -29.77 -30.83
C PRO A 199 0.61 -29.75 -29.44
N PRO A 200 1.53 -30.69 -29.14
CA PRO A 200 2.27 -30.66 -27.89
C PRO A 200 3.02 -29.33 -27.76
N PRO A 201 3.11 -28.76 -26.54
CA PRO A 201 3.82 -27.51 -26.33
C PRO A 201 5.29 -27.64 -26.78
N PRO A 202 5.88 -26.59 -27.37
CA PRO A 202 7.30 -26.59 -27.69
C PRO A 202 8.12 -26.84 -26.43
N SER A 203 9.24 -27.57 -26.57
CA SER A 203 10.18 -27.79 -25.48
C SER A 203 10.61 -26.45 -24.88
N PRO A 204 10.73 -26.35 -23.54
CA PRO A 204 11.15 -25.11 -22.90
C PRO A 204 12.52 -24.68 -23.44
N PRO A 205 12.74 -23.37 -23.69
CA PRO A 205 14.04 -22.88 -24.10
C PRO A 205 15.09 -23.22 -23.03
N PRO A 206 16.37 -23.43 -23.42
CA PRO A 206 17.43 -23.62 -22.44
C PRO A 206 17.45 -22.44 -21.46
N PRO A 207 17.74 -22.69 -20.17
CA PRO A 207 17.79 -21.63 -19.18
C PRO A 207 18.78 -20.55 -19.62
N ALA A 208 18.33 -19.29 -19.60
CA ALA A 208 19.17 -18.15 -19.93
C ALA A 208 20.46 -18.17 -19.07
N PRO A 209 21.63 -17.82 -19.64
CA PRO A 209 22.85 -17.69 -18.86
C PRO A 209 22.62 -16.72 -17.71
N ALA A 210 23.10 -17.08 -16.52
CA ALA A 210 22.90 -16.30 -15.31
C ALA A 210 23.36 -14.84 -15.53
N PRO A 211 22.55 -13.84 -15.11
CA PRO A 211 22.96 -12.44 -15.21
C PRO A 211 24.23 -12.20 -14.39
N PRO A 212 25.13 -11.30 -14.85
CA PRO A 212 26.33 -10.95 -14.10
C PRO A 212 25.96 -10.42 -12.71
N PRO A 213 26.77 -10.70 -11.68
CA PRO A 213 26.49 -10.24 -10.32
C PRO A 213 26.42 -8.71 -10.26
N ALA A 214 25.29 -8.20 -9.77
CA ALA A 214 25.05 -6.77 -9.63
C ALA A 214 26.09 -6.09 -8.72
N PRO A 215 26.43 -4.81 -8.96
CA PRO A 215 27.32 -4.03 -8.09
C PRO A 215 26.78 -4.00 -6.65
N GLN A 216 27.61 -4.42 -5.69
CA GLN A 216 27.25 -4.50 -4.28
C GLN A 216 27.02 -3.09 -3.71
N ALA A 217 25.80 -2.83 -3.24
CA ALA A 217 25.47 -1.60 -2.51
C ALA A 217 26.28 -1.49 -1.20
N PRO A 218 26.68 -0.29 -0.76
CA PRO A 218 27.51 -0.11 0.43
C PRO A 218 26.80 -0.62 1.70
N PRO A 219 27.54 -1.23 2.66
CA PRO A 219 26.93 -1.87 3.81
C PRO A 219 26.25 -0.85 4.74
N ALA A 220 24.99 -1.11 5.09
CA ALA A 220 24.30 -0.37 6.14
C ALA A 220 25.07 -0.52 7.46
N THR A 221 25.49 0.61 8.04
CA THR A 221 26.34 0.62 9.25
C THR A 221 25.50 0.81 10.51
N CYS A 222 25.67 -0.07 11.50
CA CYS A 222 25.21 0.10 12.87
C CYS A 222 26.20 1.03 13.58
N VAL A 223 25.72 2.09 14.23
CA VAL A 223 26.55 2.97 15.06
C VAL A 223 26.17 2.75 16.51
N ALA A 224 27.10 2.23 17.31
CA ALA A 224 26.85 1.85 18.69
C ALA A 224 26.41 3.08 19.54
N PRO A 225 25.17 3.14 20.04
CA PRO A 225 24.70 4.27 20.85
C PRO A 225 25.30 4.23 22.26
N SER A 226 25.34 5.37 22.93
CA SER A 226 25.73 5.43 24.35
C SER A 226 24.60 4.95 25.26
N VAL A 227 24.79 3.79 25.89
CA VAL A 227 23.84 3.13 26.79
C VAL A 227 24.40 2.90 28.20
N VAL A 228 25.63 3.33 28.50
CA VAL A 228 26.20 3.31 29.85
C VAL A 228 25.36 4.18 30.79
N GLY A 229 25.05 3.68 31.98
CA GLY A 229 24.21 4.35 32.98
C GLY A 229 22.70 4.21 32.76
N ARG A 230 22.25 3.73 31.60
CA ARG A 230 20.83 3.46 31.33
C ARG A 230 20.37 2.17 32.01
N THR A 231 19.06 2.06 32.22
CA THR A 231 18.45 0.78 32.62
C THR A 231 18.59 -0.23 31.48
N LEU A 232 18.59 -1.52 31.80
CA LEU A 232 18.69 -2.57 30.80
C LEU A 232 17.59 -2.47 29.72
N GLY A 233 16.36 -2.09 30.10
CA GLY A 233 15.26 -1.86 29.16
C GLY A 233 15.54 -0.71 28.19
N ALA A 234 15.95 0.46 28.70
CA ALA A 234 16.27 1.63 27.89
C ALA A 234 17.52 1.42 27.00
N ALA A 235 18.46 0.58 27.46
CA ALA A 235 19.62 0.18 26.67
C ALA A 235 19.23 -0.68 25.46
N LYS A 236 18.32 -1.66 25.65
CA LYS A 236 17.84 -2.52 24.55
C LYS A 236 17.11 -1.71 23.46
N GLN A 237 16.24 -0.79 23.85
CA GLN A 237 15.52 0.09 22.92
C GLN A 237 16.47 0.99 22.12
N ALA A 238 17.42 1.64 22.80
CA ALA A 238 18.38 2.53 22.13
C ALA A 238 19.24 1.78 21.10
N ILE A 239 19.63 0.54 21.39
CA ILE A 239 20.40 -0.33 20.48
C ILE A 239 19.58 -0.68 19.24
N SER A 240 18.31 -1.07 19.41
CA SER A 240 17.43 -1.43 18.29
C SER A 240 17.14 -0.25 17.35
N LEU A 241 17.00 0.97 17.89
CA LEU A 241 16.74 2.18 17.10
C LEU A 241 17.89 2.58 16.17
N ARG A 242 19.11 2.05 16.37
CA ARG A 242 20.30 2.34 15.56
C ARG A 242 20.75 1.18 14.67
N ASN A 243 19.83 0.27 14.33
CA ASN A 243 20.09 -0.91 13.51
C ASN A 243 21.17 -1.84 14.10
N CYS A 244 21.34 -1.81 15.43
CA CYS A 244 22.28 -2.63 16.19
C CYS A 244 21.52 -3.70 16.97
N SER A 245 22.21 -4.79 17.33
CA SER A 245 21.63 -5.90 18.08
C SER A 245 22.19 -5.95 19.49
N VAL A 246 21.38 -6.36 20.46
CA VAL A 246 21.86 -6.57 21.83
C VAL A 246 22.65 -7.87 21.88
N GLY A 247 23.92 -7.79 22.29
CA GLY A 247 24.81 -8.92 22.45
C GLY A 247 24.69 -9.58 23.83
N ARG A 248 25.75 -10.31 24.23
CA ARG A 248 25.85 -10.94 25.55
C ARG A 248 25.65 -9.90 26.66
N ILE A 249 24.73 -10.19 27.58
CA ILE A 249 24.51 -9.40 28.79
C ILE A 249 25.20 -10.10 29.95
N THR A 250 26.31 -9.55 30.42
CA THR A 250 27.03 -10.04 31.60
C THR A 250 26.63 -9.19 32.79
N LYS A 251 26.51 -9.80 33.97
CA LYS A 251 26.15 -9.09 35.20
C LYS A 251 27.37 -9.00 36.12
N THR A 252 27.63 -7.84 36.72
CA THR A 252 28.75 -7.61 37.64
C THR A 252 28.32 -6.92 38.92
N THR A 253 29.05 -7.12 40.02
CA THR A 253 28.87 -6.35 41.25
C THR A 253 29.56 -4.99 41.08
N SER A 254 28.90 -3.90 41.48
CA SER A 254 29.44 -2.55 41.34
C SER A 254 29.11 -1.72 42.56
N LYS A 255 30.13 -1.03 43.10
CA LYS A 255 29.98 -0.08 44.22
C LYS A 255 29.37 1.26 43.78
N ARG A 256 29.47 1.62 42.49
CA ARG A 256 29.04 2.94 41.95
C ARG A 256 27.73 2.91 41.17
N VAL A 257 27.34 1.76 40.60
CA VAL A 257 26.19 1.66 39.70
C VAL A 257 25.07 0.85 40.35
N LYS A 258 23.88 1.46 40.42
CA LYS A 258 22.66 0.82 40.96
C LYS A 258 22.33 -0.47 40.22
N MET A 259 21.69 -1.42 40.92
CA MET A 259 21.22 -2.67 40.34
C MET A 259 20.36 -2.40 39.08
N GLY A 260 20.58 -3.20 38.02
CA GLY A 260 19.79 -3.14 36.78
C GLY A 260 20.22 -2.08 35.76
N ARG A 261 21.30 -1.34 36.03
CA ARG A 261 21.87 -0.36 35.09
C ARG A 261 23.14 -0.85 34.40
N VAL A 262 23.37 -0.40 33.17
CA VAL A 262 24.55 -0.74 32.38
C VAL A 262 25.78 -0.04 32.98
N VAL A 263 26.74 -0.82 33.43
CA VAL A 263 28.06 -0.41 33.95
C VAL A 263 29.02 -0.11 32.79
N ALA A 264 28.99 -0.94 31.75
CA ALA A 264 29.83 -0.79 30.58
C ALA A 264 29.15 -1.41 29.35
N GLN A 265 29.54 -0.95 28.17
CA GLN A 265 29.11 -1.51 26.90
C GLN A 265 30.33 -1.79 26.02
N LEU A 266 30.21 -2.77 25.13
CA LEU A 266 31.20 -3.08 24.12
C LEU A 266 30.49 -3.44 22.81
N PRO A 267 30.82 -2.81 21.67
CA PRO A 267 31.84 -1.79 21.47
C PRO A 267 31.53 -0.43 22.13
N ARG A 268 32.56 0.43 22.21
CA ARG A 268 32.43 1.80 22.75
C ARG A 268 31.37 2.59 21.96
N PRO A 269 30.70 3.57 22.59
CA PRO A 269 29.79 4.47 21.89
C PRO A 269 30.48 5.09 20.66
N GLY A 270 29.80 5.12 19.52
CA GLY A 270 30.31 5.63 18.24
C GLY A 270 31.02 4.59 17.36
N ALA A 271 31.23 3.37 17.83
CA ALA A 271 31.80 2.31 16.99
C ALA A 271 30.86 1.95 15.83
N ARG A 272 31.42 1.86 14.61
CA ARG A 272 30.70 1.44 13.41
C ARG A 272 30.82 -0.08 13.25
N LEU A 273 29.69 -0.76 13.15
CA LEU A 273 29.58 -2.18 12.89
C LEU A 273 28.76 -2.41 11.61
N ALA A 274 28.81 -3.64 11.07
CA ALA A 274 27.84 -4.09 10.08
C ALA A 274 26.41 -4.06 10.65
N LYS A 275 25.39 -3.97 9.78
CA LYS A 275 23.96 -4.04 10.15
C LYS A 275 23.72 -5.23 11.10
N GLY A 276 23.10 -4.96 12.27
CA GLY A 276 22.88 -5.98 13.29
C GLY A 276 24.09 -6.28 14.19
N GLY A 277 25.13 -5.44 14.16
CA GLY A 277 26.31 -5.54 15.02
C GLY A 277 25.94 -5.67 16.50
N LYS A 278 26.57 -6.61 17.21
CA LYS A 278 26.22 -6.98 18.59
C LYS A 278 26.89 -6.05 19.59
N ILE A 279 26.08 -5.45 20.47
CA ILE A 279 26.54 -4.61 21.57
C ILE A 279 26.35 -5.38 22.88
N HIS A 280 27.46 -5.85 23.42
CA HIS A 280 27.54 -6.55 24.70
C HIS A 280 27.40 -5.56 25.85
N LEU A 281 26.64 -5.94 26.88
CA LEU A 281 26.31 -5.08 28.01
C LEU A 281 26.78 -5.71 29.32
N LEU A 282 27.47 -4.92 30.13
CA LEU A 282 27.80 -5.26 31.51
C LEU A 282 26.80 -4.55 32.43
N VAL A 283 26.01 -5.28 33.20
CA VAL A 283 24.91 -4.74 34.02
C VAL A 283 25.21 -4.92 35.50
N GLY A 284 24.99 -3.88 36.30
CA GLY A 284 25.21 -3.90 37.74
C GLY A 284 24.18 -4.77 38.47
N ARG A 285 24.64 -5.63 39.39
CA ARG A 285 23.80 -6.37 40.35
C ARG A 285 23.60 -5.61 41.69
N GLY A 286 24.15 -4.40 41.82
CA GLY A 286 24.19 -3.65 43.07
C GLY A 286 25.46 -3.92 43.91
N PRO A 287 25.63 -3.24 45.05
CA PRO A 287 26.76 -3.46 45.96
C PRO A 287 26.69 -4.85 46.59
N ALA A 288 27.84 -5.50 46.76
CA ALA A 288 27.94 -6.75 47.51
C ALA A 288 27.52 -6.48 48.96
N ARG A 289 26.61 -7.31 49.49
CA ARG A 289 26.23 -7.28 50.91
C ARG A 289 27.50 -7.59 51.73
N PRO A 290 27.81 -6.84 52.81
CA PRO A 290 28.98 -7.08 53.64
C PRO A 290 28.97 -8.50 54.23
#